data_AF-A0A497FLY9-F1
#
_entry.id   AF-A0A497FLY9-F1
#
_cell.length_a   1.000
_cell.length_b   1.000
_cell.length_c   1.000
_cell.angle_alpha   90.00
_cell.angle_beta   90.00
_cell.angle_gamma   90.00
#
_symmetry.space_group_name_H-M   'P 1'
#
loop_
_entity.id
_entity.type
_entity.pdbx_description
1 polymer ?
#
loop_
_entity_poly.entity_id
_entity_poly.type
_entity_poly.pdbx_seq_one_letter_code
_entity_poly.pdbx_strand_id
1 'polypeptide(L)'
;MPIVKRLDDMHKKFELKYDGTNVTNRLNAVKDIMDSRYEAASSVIYNVVETVRDILSEEGVPSGLWAMYISFAEKIAKLTFSHKGLTLQKEVSAEKQHYITAFGADPAILDRIIEAVIGIVPPY
;
A
#
# COMPACT_ATOMS: atom_id res chain seq x y z
N MET A 1 17.51 2.01 -34.55
CA MET A 1 18.01 2.47 -33.23
C MET A 1 16.80 2.63 -32.32
N PRO A 2 16.78 2.11 -31.07
CA PRO A 2 15.66 2.34 -30.16
C PRO A 2 15.52 3.87 -29.95
N ILE A 3 14.34 4.42 -30.17
CA ILE A 3 14.10 5.87 -30.01
C ILE A 3 14.21 6.19 -28.52
N VAL A 4 15.35 6.72 -28.10
CA VAL A 4 15.55 7.22 -26.74
C VAL A 4 14.84 8.55 -26.62
N LYS A 5 13.79 8.62 -25.79
CA LYS A 5 13.06 9.86 -25.51
C LYS A 5 13.98 10.83 -24.77
N ARG A 6 14.09 12.05 -25.27
CA ARG A 6 14.83 13.12 -24.60
C ARG A 6 13.90 13.89 -23.65
N LEU A 7 14.49 14.72 -22.78
CA LEU A 7 13.74 15.57 -21.85
C LEU A 7 12.69 16.41 -22.60
N ASP A 8 13.06 16.99 -23.74
CA ASP A 8 12.17 17.81 -24.56
C ASP A 8 10.97 17.02 -25.09
N ASP A 9 11.18 15.76 -25.51
CA ASP A 9 10.11 14.88 -25.98
C ASP A 9 9.13 14.55 -24.84
N MET A 10 9.65 14.39 -23.62
CA MET A 10 8.85 14.14 -22.42
C MET A 10 8.05 15.37 -22.01
N HIS A 11 8.66 16.56 -22.06
CA HIS A 11 8.01 17.83 -21.74
C HIS A 11 6.90 18.16 -22.74
N LYS A 12 7.20 18.09 -24.04
CA LYS A 12 6.20 18.33 -25.09
C LYS A 12 5.03 17.37 -25.00
N LYS A 13 5.28 16.09 -24.69
CA LYS A 13 4.21 15.12 -24.44
C LYS A 13 3.39 15.47 -23.19
N PHE A 14 4.01 16.00 -22.14
CA PHE A 14 3.31 16.41 -20.93
C PHE A 14 2.35 17.57 -21.22
N GLU A 15 2.80 18.60 -21.93
CA GLU A 15 1.97 19.75 -22.33
C GLU A 15 0.76 19.30 -23.18
N LEU A 16 0.98 18.45 -24.18
CA LEU A 16 -0.08 17.98 -25.07
C LEU A 16 -1.15 17.12 -24.39
N LYS A 17 -0.90 16.60 -23.18
CA LYS A 17 -1.90 15.83 -22.42
C LYS A 17 -2.95 16.71 -21.73
N TYR A 18 -2.69 18.00 -21.58
CA TYR A 18 -3.54 18.89 -20.80
C TYR A 18 -4.71 19.42 -21.65
N ASP A 19 -5.75 18.59 -21.83
CA ASP A 19 -7.00 18.94 -22.50
C ASP A 19 -8.21 18.64 -21.59
N GLY A 20 -8.86 19.71 -21.11
CA GLY A 20 -9.98 19.62 -20.17
C GLY A 20 -11.23 18.91 -20.72
N THR A 21 -11.46 18.98 -22.04
CA THR A 21 -12.62 18.31 -22.66
C THR A 21 -12.41 16.81 -22.66
N ASN A 22 -11.22 16.37 -23.07
CA ASN A 22 -10.87 14.95 -23.06
C ASN A 22 -10.82 14.38 -21.64
N VAL A 23 -10.30 15.12 -20.65
CA VAL A 23 -10.31 14.70 -19.25
C VAL A 23 -11.74 14.49 -18.74
N THR A 24 -12.65 15.44 -18.99
CA THR A 24 -14.05 15.35 -18.55
C THR A 24 -14.76 14.14 -19.18
N ASN A 25 -14.61 13.96 -20.49
CA ASN A 25 -15.22 12.83 -21.19
C ASN A 25 -14.72 11.48 -20.65
N ARG A 26 -13.41 11.38 -20.34
CA ARG A 26 -12.82 10.15 -19.79
C ARG A 26 -13.31 9.87 -18.38
N LEU A 27 -13.40 10.87 -17.50
CA LEU A 27 -13.87 10.70 -16.13
C LEU A 27 -15.34 10.24 -16.09
N ASN A 28 -16.20 10.88 -16.90
CA ASN A 28 -17.61 10.49 -16.98
C ASN A 28 -17.77 9.05 -17.48
N ALA A 29 -16.96 8.63 -18.46
CA ALA A 29 -17.04 7.29 -19.02
C ALA A 29 -16.61 6.17 -18.04
N VAL A 30 -15.83 6.48 -17.00
CA VAL A 30 -15.32 5.48 -16.04
C VAL A 30 -15.82 5.67 -14.61
N LYS A 31 -16.73 6.62 -14.36
CA LYS A 31 -17.19 6.98 -13.01
C LYS A 31 -17.68 5.77 -12.20
N ASP A 32 -18.54 4.95 -12.79
CA ASP A 32 -19.09 3.77 -12.11
C ASP A 32 -18.00 2.74 -11.76
N ILE A 33 -17.03 2.55 -12.67
CA ILE A 33 -15.89 1.66 -12.45
C ILE A 33 -14.97 2.22 -11.36
N MET A 34 -14.78 3.55 -11.31
CA MET A 34 -14.00 4.21 -10.27
C MET A 34 -14.62 4.00 -8.89
N ASP A 35 -15.93 4.22 -8.76
CA ASP A 35 -16.65 4.08 -7.49
C ASP A 35 -16.59 2.64 -6.98
N SER A 36 -16.93 1.68 -7.84
CA SER A 36 -16.89 0.26 -7.49
C SER A 36 -15.50 -0.20 -7.03
N ARG A 37 -14.44 0.25 -7.71
CA ARG A 37 -13.06 -0.07 -7.32
C ARG A 37 -12.64 0.61 -6.01
N TYR A 38 -13.10 1.85 -5.79
CA TYR A 38 -12.82 2.57 -4.57
C TYR A 38 -13.45 1.88 -3.36
N GLU A 39 -14.72 1.47 -3.45
CA GLU A 39 -15.41 0.76 -2.37
C GLU A 39 -14.75 -0.59 -2.05
N ALA A 40 -14.41 -1.35 -3.10
CA ALA A 40 -13.75 -2.65 -2.95
C ALA A 40 -12.37 -2.55 -2.30
N ALA A 41 -11.58 -1.52 -2.62
CA ALA A 41 -10.24 -1.35 -2.06
C ALA A 41 -10.26 -0.69 -0.67
N SER A 42 -11.08 0.35 -0.49
CA SER A 42 -11.08 1.16 0.74
C SER A 42 -11.56 0.38 1.95
N SER A 43 -12.54 -0.52 1.78
CA SER A 43 -13.04 -1.38 2.85
C SER A 43 -11.96 -2.31 3.40
N VAL A 44 -11.14 -2.90 2.53
CA VAL A 44 -10.02 -3.76 2.94
C VAL A 44 -9.01 -2.98 3.78
N ILE A 45 -8.59 -1.79 3.30
CA ILE A 45 -7.62 -0.96 4.02
C ILE A 45 -8.20 -0.46 5.35
N TYR A 46 -9.45 -0.02 5.37
CA TYR A 46 -10.12 0.42 6.60
C TYR A 46 -10.12 -0.67 7.68
N ASN A 47 -10.50 -1.90 7.32
CA ASN A 47 -10.51 -3.03 8.26
C ASN A 47 -9.10 -3.34 8.81
N VAL A 48 -8.07 -3.25 7.97
CA VAL A 48 -6.68 -3.42 8.39
C VAL A 48 -6.26 -2.36 9.40
N VAL A 49 -6.60 -1.09 9.14
CA VAL A 49 -6.27 0.02 10.05
C VAL A 49 -6.94 -0.17 11.42
N GLU A 50 -8.22 -0.51 11.46
CA GLU A 50 -8.95 -0.74 12.72
C GLU A 50 -8.36 -1.93 13.50
N THR A 51 -8.11 -3.05 12.82
CA THR A 51 -7.49 -4.24 13.45
C THR A 51 -6.13 -3.90 14.09
N VAL A 52 -5.33 -3.09 13.41
CA VAL A 52 -4.00 -2.69 13.91
C VAL A 52 -4.13 -1.71 15.06
N ARG A 53 -5.11 -0.80 15.05
CA ARG A 53 -5.37 0.10 16.18
C ARG A 53 -5.70 -0.68 17.44
N ASP A 54 -6.51 -1.73 17.33
CA ASP A 54 -6.85 -2.61 18.45
C ASP A 54 -5.59 -3.31 18.99
N ILE A 55 -4.76 -3.88 18.11
CA ILE A 55 -3.47 -4.50 18.49
C ILE A 55 -2.57 -3.50 19.21
N LEU A 56 -2.38 -2.31 18.66
CA LEU A 56 -1.51 -1.29 19.23
C LEU A 56 -2.03 -0.77 20.57
N SER A 57 -3.35 -0.68 20.73
CA SER A 57 -3.98 -0.34 22.00
C SER A 57 -3.76 -1.43 23.05
N GLU A 58 -3.89 -2.70 22.69
CA GLU A 58 -3.66 -3.83 23.59
C GLU A 58 -2.21 -3.97 24.02
N GLU A 59 -1.26 -3.74 23.11
CA GLU A 59 0.19 -3.74 23.39
C GLU A 59 0.67 -2.48 24.13
N GLY A 60 -0.22 -1.50 24.36
CA GLY A 60 0.12 -0.26 25.07
C GLY A 60 1.06 0.66 24.30
N VAL A 61 1.08 0.57 22.96
CA VAL A 61 1.93 1.43 22.12
C VAL A 61 1.44 2.87 22.22
N PRO A 62 2.33 3.85 22.47
CA PRO A 62 1.95 5.26 22.45
C PRO A 62 1.37 5.69 21.10
N SER A 63 0.26 6.43 21.10
CA SER A 63 -0.44 6.88 19.88
C SER A 63 0.45 7.65 18.90
N GLY A 64 1.48 8.34 19.39
CA GLY A 64 2.46 9.03 18.55
C GLY A 64 3.30 8.10 17.65
N LEU A 65 3.38 6.81 17.98
CA LEU A 65 4.10 5.80 17.19
C LEU A 65 3.17 4.98 16.29
N TRP A 66 1.86 5.16 16.39
CA TRP A 66 0.89 4.32 15.65
C TRP A 66 1.01 4.47 14.14
N ALA A 67 1.34 5.66 13.65
CA ALA A 67 1.47 5.92 12.21
C ALA A 67 2.48 4.98 11.54
N MET A 68 3.58 4.64 12.22
CA MET A 68 4.59 3.72 11.72
C MET A 68 4.06 2.29 11.54
N TYR A 69 3.33 1.79 12.54
CA TYR A 69 2.77 0.43 12.50
C TYR A 69 1.57 0.32 11.55
N ILE A 70 0.74 1.38 11.48
CA ILE A 70 -0.37 1.45 10.54
C ILE A 70 0.17 1.49 9.10
N SER A 71 1.20 2.30 8.81
CA SER A 71 1.79 2.36 7.47
C SER A 71 2.43 1.03 7.06
N PHE A 72 2.99 0.28 8.01
CA PHE A 72 3.46 -1.08 7.78
C PHE A 72 2.32 -2.03 7.38
N ALA A 73 1.21 -1.99 8.12
CA ALA A 73 0.05 -2.83 7.82
C ALA A 73 -0.58 -2.51 6.46
N GLU A 74 -0.69 -1.23 6.10
CA GLU A 74 -1.17 -0.80 4.78
C GLU A 74 -0.25 -1.29 3.64
N LYS A 75 1.07 -1.34 3.88
CA LYS A 75 2.03 -1.90 2.92
C LYS A 75 1.83 -3.39 2.74
N ILE A 76 1.63 -4.14 3.82
CA ILE A 76 1.31 -5.58 3.73
C ILE A 76 0.01 -5.78 2.97
N ALA A 77 -1.04 -5.05 3.32
CA ALA A 77 -2.33 -5.13 2.64
C ALA A 77 -2.18 -4.85 1.13
N LYS A 78 -1.38 -3.84 0.76
CA LYS A 78 -1.06 -3.55 -0.65
C LYS A 78 -0.39 -4.73 -1.34
N LEU A 79 0.56 -5.41 -0.70
CA LEU A 79 1.25 -6.56 -1.27
C LEU A 79 0.29 -7.71 -1.57
N THR A 80 -0.76 -7.90 -0.77
CA THR A 80 -1.77 -8.95 -1.02
C THR A 80 -2.53 -8.78 -2.33
N PHE A 81 -2.65 -7.56 -2.86
CA PHE A 81 -3.28 -7.32 -4.16
C PHE A 81 -2.41 -7.78 -5.34
N SER A 82 -1.09 -7.84 -5.17
CA SER A 82 -0.14 -8.12 -6.26
C SER A 82 0.53 -9.49 -6.13
N HIS A 83 0.61 -10.04 -4.92
CA HIS A 83 1.41 -11.22 -4.61
C HIS A 83 0.60 -12.30 -3.88
N LYS A 84 0.98 -13.56 -4.08
CA LYS A 84 0.38 -14.72 -3.40
C LYS A 84 1.42 -15.78 -3.06
N GLY A 85 1.14 -16.59 -2.05
CA GLY A 85 2.00 -17.71 -1.62
C GLY A 85 3.43 -17.25 -1.31
N LEU A 86 4.42 -17.96 -1.85
CA LEU A 86 5.84 -17.69 -1.59
C LEU A 86 6.29 -16.29 -2.00
N THR A 87 5.69 -15.70 -3.03
CA THR A 87 6.04 -14.33 -3.44
C THR A 87 5.60 -13.31 -2.39
N LEU A 88 4.40 -13.48 -1.84
CA LEU A 88 3.88 -12.61 -0.78
C LEU A 88 4.74 -12.73 0.49
N GLN A 89 5.10 -13.96 0.86
CA GLN A 89 5.94 -14.21 2.03
C GLN A 89 7.29 -13.49 1.94
N LYS A 90 7.96 -13.54 0.78
CA LYS A 90 9.25 -12.85 0.57
C LYS A 90 9.14 -11.33 0.68
N GLU A 91 8.12 -10.75 0.04
CA GLU A 91 7.90 -9.30 0.08
C GLU A 91 7.55 -8.82 1.49
N VAL A 92 6.72 -9.56 2.23
CA VAL A 92 6.38 -9.25 3.62
C VAL A 92 7.61 -9.36 4.53
N SER A 93 8.46 -10.38 4.36
CA SER A 93 9.72 -10.48 5.10
C SER A 93 10.66 -9.31 4.81
N ALA A 94 10.77 -8.89 3.55
CA ALA A 94 11.57 -7.73 3.18
C ALA A 94 11.04 -6.43 3.80
N GLU A 95 9.72 -6.20 3.75
CA GLU A 95 9.10 -5.02 4.33
C GLU A 95 9.26 -5.00 5.86
N LYS A 96 9.13 -6.15 6.53
CA LYS A 96 9.38 -6.27 7.97
C LYS A 96 10.82 -5.83 8.32
N GLN A 97 11.82 -6.33 7.59
CA GLN A 97 13.21 -5.96 7.82
C GLN A 97 13.46 -4.46 7.59
N HIS A 98 12.81 -3.87 6.59
CA HIS A 98 12.88 -2.43 6.36
C HIS A 98 12.35 -1.64 7.56
N TYR A 99 11.21 -2.02 8.14
CA TYR A 99 10.66 -1.31 9.29
C TYR A 99 11.46 -1.47 10.58
N ILE A 100 12.05 -2.65 10.79
CA ILE A 100 12.97 -2.88 11.91
C ILE A 100 14.21 -2.00 11.77
N THR A 101 14.83 -1.97 10.59
CA THR A 101 16.13 -1.31 10.39
C THR A 101 16.03 0.20 10.21
N ALA A 102 15.02 0.69 9.48
CA ALA A 102 14.88 2.11 9.16
C ALA A 102 14.15 2.90 10.26
N PHE A 103 13.16 2.28 10.93
CA PHE A 103 12.30 2.97 11.88
C PHE A 103 12.41 2.45 13.32
N GLY A 104 13.15 1.35 13.55
CA GLY A 104 13.30 0.78 14.90
C GLY A 104 12.00 0.19 15.45
N ALA A 105 11.10 -0.25 14.56
CA ALA A 105 9.84 -0.88 14.97
C ALA A 105 10.08 -2.21 15.68
N ASP A 106 9.26 -2.52 16.68
CA ASP A 106 9.35 -3.75 17.45
C ASP A 106 9.00 -4.96 16.57
N PRO A 107 9.95 -5.90 16.34
CA PRO A 107 9.69 -7.09 15.53
C PRO A 107 8.49 -7.92 16.00
N ALA A 108 8.21 -7.97 17.30
CA ALA A 108 7.11 -8.77 17.86
C ALA A 108 5.74 -8.18 17.50
N ILE A 109 5.61 -6.84 17.56
CA ILE A 109 4.40 -6.14 17.16
C ILE A 109 4.19 -6.27 15.65
N LEU A 110 5.27 -6.18 14.86
CA LEU A 110 5.20 -6.39 13.41
C LEU A 110 4.73 -7.81 13.06
N ASP A 111 5.19 -8.85 13.78
CA ASP A 111 4.73 -10.22 13.56
C ASP A 111 3.25 -10.39 13.87
N ARG A 112 2.77 -9.78 14.97
CA ARG A 112 1.37 -9.80 15.35
C ARG A 112 0.48 -9.09 14.31
N ILE A 113 0.97 -7.99 13.74
CA ILE A 113 0.30 -7.29 12.62
C ILE A 113 0.28 -8.16 11.36
N ILE A 114 1.40 -8.80 11.00
CA ILE A 114 1.46 -9.71 9.86
C ILE A 114 0.44 -10.84 10.01
N GLU A 115 0.40 -11.48 11.18
CA GLU A 115 -0.54 -12.57 11.47
C GLU A 115 -1.99 -12.10 11.35
N ALA A 116 -2.32 -10.92 11.88
CA ALA A 116 -3.68 -10.37 11.79
C ALA A 116 -4.10 -10.00 10.35
N VAL A 117 -3.15 -9.58 9.49
CA VAL A 117 -3.46 -9.11 8.13
C VAL A 117 -3.45 -10.24 7.10
N ILE A 118 -2.53 -11.21 7.20
CA ILE A 118 -2.38 -12.29 6.21
C ILE A 118 -2.63 -13.70 6.75
N GLY A 119 -2.85 -13.86 8.07
CA GLY A 119 -3.17 -15.14 8.71
C GLY A 119 -2.00 -16.11 8.83
N ILE A 120 -0.80 -15.73 8.40
CA ILE A 120 0.42 -16.54 8.49
C ILE A 120 1.64 -15.64 8.64
N VAL A 121 2.52 -15.96 9.58
CA VAL A 121 3.82 -15.29 9.71
C VAL A 121 4.82 -15.98 8.78
N PRO A 122 5.38 -15.28 7.76
CA PRO A 122 6.40 -15.86 6.88
C PRO A 122 7.64 -16.31 7.65
N PRO A 123 8.26 -17.45 7.28
CA PRO A 123 9.54 -17.85 7.84
C PRO A 123 10.64 -16.85 7.43
N TYR A 124 11.59 -16.65 8.34
CA TYR A 124 12.69 -15.68 8.24
C TYR A 124 13.56 -15.85 6.99
#